data_AF-A0A847QRR8-F1
#
_entry.id   AF-A0A847QRR8-F1
#
_cell.length_a   1.000
_cell.length_b   1.000
_cell.length_c   1.000
_cell.angle_alpha   90.00
_cell.angle_beta   90.00
_cell.angle_gamma   90.00
#
_symmetry.space_group_name_H-M   'P 1'
#
loop_
_entity.id
_entity.type
_entity.pdbx_description
1 polymer ?
#
loop_
_entity_poly.entity_id
_entity_poly.type
_entity_poly.pdbx_seq_one_letter_code
_entity_poly.pdbx_strand_id
1 'polypeptide(L)' 'MSNAELMRRANISANIITKIRTGQYIALDKVESICLAMCCTPNDILEFVPDEEQMKKCRNK' A
#
# COMPACT_ATOMS: atom_id res chain seq x y z
N MET A 1 13.59 -1.73 10.09
CA MET A 1 14.10 -1.62 8.69
C MET A 1 14.38 -0.15 8.41
N SER A 2 15.50 0.19 7.75
CA SER A 2 15.73 1.56 7.27
C SER A 2 15.07 1.74 5.90
N ASN A 3 14.71 2.98 5.51
CA ASN A 3 14.12 3.26 4.20
C ASN A 3 15.05 2.78 3.06
N ALA A 4 16.36 2.95 3.23
CA ALA A 4 17.36 2.49 2.27
C ALA A 4 17.37 0.96 2.11
N GLU A 5 17.21 0.23 3.22
CA GLU A 5 17.18 -1.23 3.19
C GLU A 5 15.87 -1.75 2.57
N LEU A 6 14.73 -1.11 2.85
CA LEU A 6 13.47 -1.43 2.21
C LEU A 6 13.52 -1.20 0.69
N MET A 7 14.11 -0.08 0.24
CA MET A 7 14.29 0.19 -1.20
C MET A 7 15.08 -0.91 -1.90
N ARG A 8 16.16 -1.39 -1.27
CA ARG A 8 17.00 -2.46 -1.82
C ARG A 8 16.26 -3.79 -1.85
N ARG A 9 15.61 -4.19 -0.75
CA ARG A 9 14.91 -5.48 -0.66
C ARG A 9 13.68 -5.56 -1.55
N ALA A 10 12.89 -4.49 -1.62
CA ALA A 10 11.69 -4.43 -2.43
C ALA A 10 11.96 -4.03 -3.89
N ASN A 11 13.22 -3.71 -4.24
CA ASN A 11 13.59 -3.22 -5.56
C ASN A 11 12.70 -2.03 -6.03
N ILE A 12 12.51 -1.05 -5.13
CA ILE A 12 11.67 0.13 -5.37
C ILE A 12 12.49 1.42 -5.30
N SER A 13 12.09 2.40 -6.11
CA SER A 13 12.65 3.75 -6.09
C SER A 13 12.12 4.55 -4.89
N ALA A 14 12.84 5.59 -4.48
CA ALA A 14 12.41 6.52 -3.43
C ALA A 14 11.01 7.14 -3.70
N ASN A 15 10.64 7.28 -4.98
CA ASN A 15 9.31 7.76 -5.38
C ASN A 15 8.18 6.89 -4.83
N ILE A 16 8.35 5.57 -4.79
CA ILE A 16 7.34 4.65 -4.25
C ILE A 16 7.20 4.87 -2.74
N ILE A 17 8.31 5.05 -2.02
CA ILE A 17 8.27 5.34 -0.57
C ILE A 17 7.53 6.65 -0.30
N THR A 18 7.82 7.70 -1.07
CA THR A 18 7.10 8.98 -0.94
C THR A 18 5.61 8.78 -1.16
N LYS A 19 5.21 8.04 -2.21
CA LYS A 19 3.80 7.76 -2.50
C LYS A 19 3.10 7.03 -1.35
N ILE A 20 3.75 6.04 -0.73
CA ILE A 20 3.20 5.32 0.43
C ILE A 20 2.97 6.32 1.57
N ARG A 21 3.97 7.17 1.84
CA ARG A 21 3.91 8.15 2.94
C ARG A 21 2.83 9.21 2.73
N THR A 22 2.54 9.56 1.47
CA THR A 22 1.50 10.55 1.11
C THR A 22 0.13 9.92 0.85
N GLY A 23 -0.01 8.59 0.93
CA GLY A 23 -1.25 7.90 0.58
C GLY A 23 -1.65 8.04 -0.89
N GLN A 24 -0.67 8.22 -1.78
CA GLN A 24 -0.92 8.34 -3.21
C GLN A 24 -1.11 6.98 -3.86
N TYR A 25 -1.70 6.99 -5.06
CA TYR A 25 -1.87 5.79 -5.88
C TYR A 25 -0.53 5.08 -6.16
N ILE A 26 -0.53 3.77 -5.90
CA ILE A 26 0.56 2.84 -6.14
C ILE A 26 0.01 1.63 -6.90
N ALA A 27 0.78 1.16 -7.89
CA ALA A 27 0.45 -0.04 -8.63
C ALA A 27 0.60 -1.30 -7.76
N LEU A 28 -0.30 -2.27 -7.93
CA LEU A 28 -0.31 -3.51 -7.16
C LEU A 28 1.00 -4.31 -7.26
N ASP A 29 1.70 -4.29 -8.40
CA ASP A 29 3.01 -4.94 -8.55
C ASP A 29 4.06 -4.42 -7.55
N LYS A 30 3.98 -3.12 -7.23
CA LYS A 30 4.89 -2.50 -6.26
C LYS A 30 4.50 -2.86 -4.84
N VAL A 31 3.20 -2.96 -4.57
CA VAL A 31 2.68 -3.47 -3.29
C VAL A 31 3.14 -4.91 -3.07
N GLU A 32 3.07 -5.77 -4.09
CA GLU A 32 3.56 -7.15 -4.03
C GLU A 32 5.06 -7.21 -3.70
N SER A 33 5.89 -6.44 -4.40
CA SER A 33 7.35 -6.42 -4.14
C SER A 33 7.67 -5.97 -2.70
N ILE A 34 6.90 -5.05 -2.14
CA ILE A 34 7.03 -4.60 -0.75
C ILE A 34 6.59 -5.71 0.21
N CYS A 35 5.46 -6.35 -0.07
CA CYS A 35 4.95 -7.48 0.71
C CYS A 35 5.96 -8.62 0.82
N LEU A 36 6.58 -8.99 -0.30
CA LEU A 36 7.64 -9.99 -0.35
C LEU A 36 8.87 -9.58 0.48
N ALA A 37 9.25 -8.29 0.42
CA ALA A 37 10.39 -7.77 1.18
C ALA A 37 10.14 -7.69 2.70
N MET A 38 8.88 -7.50 3.12
CA MET A 38 8.48 -7.39 4.52
C MET A 38 7.85 -8.66 5.09
N CYS A 39 7.75 -9.73 4.29
CA CYS A 39 7.07 -10.97 4.66
C CYS A 39 5.63 -10.75 5.14
N CYS A 40 4.89 -9.83 4.50
CA CYS A 40 3.48 -9.59 4.78
C CYS A 40 2.62 -9.93 3.56
N THR A 41 1.31 -10.05 3.76
CA THR A 41 0.35 -10.17 2.65
C THR A 41 -0.28 -8.80 2.34
N PRO A 42 -0.77 -8.56 1.11
CA PRO A 42 -1.47 -7.33 0.78
C PRO A 42 -2.67 -7.05 1.71
N ASN A 43 -3.29 -8.12 2.22
CA ASN A 43 -4.41 -8.03 3.17
C ASN A 43 -4.00 -7.45 4.53
N ASP A 44 -2.71 -7.52 4.90
CA ASP A 44 -2.20 -6.98 6.16
C ASP A 44 -1.92 -5.47 6.09
N ILE A 45 -1.81 -4.91 4.88
CA ILE A 45 -1.38 -3.51 4.66
C ILE A 45 -2.39 -2.65 3.90
N LEU A 46 -3.46 -3.24 3.37
CA LEU A 46 -4.54 -2.55 2.67
C LEU A 46 -5.80 -2.55 3.53
N GLU A 47 -6.36 -1.37 3.75
CA GLU A 47 -7.69 -1.19 4.33
C GLU A 47 -8.64 -0.66 3.25
N PHE A 48 -9.79 -1.32 3.09
CA PHE A 48 -10.85 -0.81 2.23
C PHE A 48 -11.57 0.32 2.97
N VAL A 49 -11.14 1.56 2.72
CA VAL A 49 -11.85 2.74 3.20
C VAL A 49 -12.95 3.06 2.18
N PRO A 50 -14.23 2.84 2.49
CA PRO A 50 -15.30 3.28 1.59
C PRO A 50 -15.27 4.80 1.50
N ASP A 51 -15.40 5.36 0.31
CA ASP A 51 -15.71 6.78 0.16
C ASP A 51 -17.01 7.10 0.91
N GLU A 52 -17.19 8.33 1.39
CA GLU A 52 -18.43 8.71 2.11
C GLU A 52 -19.70 8.40 1.29
N GLU A 53 -19.59 8.44 -0.04
CA GLU A 53 -20.67 8.06 -0.95
C GLU A 53 -20.89 6.54 -1.02
N GLN A 54 -19.83 5.74 -0.90
CA GLN A 54 -19.91 4.28 -0.84
C GLN A 54 -20.42 3.77 0.52
N MET A 55 -20.10 4.46 1.62
CA MET A 55 -20.62 4.11 2.95
C MET A 55 -22.14 4.25 3.04
N LYS A 56 -22.74 5.22 2.34
CA LYS A 56 -24.19 5.39 2.24
C LYS A 56 -24.88 4.26 1.48
N LYS A 57 -24.20 3.62 0.51
CA LYS A 57 -24.77 2.51 -0.27
C LYS A 57 -24.83 1.20 0.52
N CYS A 58 -23.84 0.91 1.37
CA CYS A 58 -23.83 -0.32 2.17
C CYS A 58 -24.77 -0.29 3.38
N ARG A 59 -25.03 0.88 3.97
CA ARG A 59 -25.87 1.02 5.18
C ARG A 59 -27.38 0.99 4.90
N ASN A 60 -27.78 1.09 3.63
CA ASN A 60 -29.18 1.10 3.19
C ASN A 60 -29.64 -0.26 2.62
N LYS A 61 -28.89 -1.34 2.87
CA LYS A 61 -29.27 -2.70 2.47
C LYS A 61 -29.74 -3.52 3.66
#